data_AF-A0A0Q7W2A0-F1
#
_entry.id   AF-A0A0Q7W2A0-F1
#
_cell.length_a   1.000
_cell.length_b   1.000
_cell.length_c   1.000
_cell.angle_alpha   90.00
_cell.angle_beta   90.00
_cell.angle_gamma   90.00
#
_symmetry.space_group_name_H-M   'P 1'
#
loop_
_entity.id
_entity.type
_entity.pdbx_description
1 polymer ?
#
loop_
_entity_poly.entity_id
_entity_poly.type
_entity_poly.pdbx_seq_one_letter_code
_entity_poly.pdbx_strand_id
1 'polypeptide(L)'
;MKLPDPPLNQASEIAGDWPLHGLAEDMRPALAQALARGAAGLATIISLGEGGPRPVGAQMVFGMESRAGFLSGGCIEADVEAHARACMADGRPRRLVYGEGSPWPDIRLLCGARIEILVERLASDDDAARALLALAEAREPAAWISDGERRLCAPASDPAPTWPGAFSRRFDPPPRLVVFGGDPTALAVASLGAQSGFSTTLVRPKGPIAPPPLAGVAYRRDDVAGAVAAVGLDAWTAVAVCGHDEEVDHEALLAALPSAASYVGLLGARRRLGARLDRLRAAGVAETDLQKLRAPIGLDLGGKAPFEVAVAIIGEIMASRHGQPALARRPVSTPDGDGQAAKPPGGGKS
;
A
#
# COMPACT_ATOMS: atom_id res chain seq x y z
N MET A 1 -0.20 5.78 -36.10
CA MET A 1 -1.22 6.71 -36.60
C MET A 1 -2.05 7.14 -35.41
N LYS A 2 -2.14 8.45 -35.11
CA LYS A 2 -3.07 8.96 -34.11
C LYS A 2 -4.47 8.46 -34.49
N LEU A 3 -5.13 7.73 -33.60
CA LEU A 3 -6.49 7.30 -33.87
C LEU A 3 -7.35 8.57 -33.95
N PRO A 4 -8.27 8.67 -34.92
CA PRO A 4 -9.18 9.79 -34.97
C PRO A 4 -9.94 9.87 -33.65
N ASP A 5 -10.14 11.08 -33.15
CA ASP A 5 -10.97 11.30 -31.97
C ASP A 5 -12.33 10.62 -32.22
N PRO A 6 -12.86 9.86 -31.25
CA PRO A 6 -14.16 9.23 -31.42
C PRO A 6 -15.20 10.31 -31.78
N PRO A 7 -16.18 9.99 -32.65
CA PRO A 7 -17.24 10.93 -32.96
C PRO A 7 -17.87 11.41 -31.66
N LEU A 8 -17.98 12.73 -31.49
CA LEU A 8 -18.68 13.38 -30.38
C LEU A 8 -20.14 12.94 -30.42
N ASN A 9 -20.43 11.79 -29.83
CA ASN A 9 -21.79 11.38 -29.55
C ASN A 9 -22.38 12.43 -28.60
N GLN A 10 -23.55 12.95 -28.93
CA GLN A 10 -24.27 13.99 -28.19
C GLN A 10 -24.86 13.46 -26.88
N ALA A 11 -24.00 12.84 -26.06
CA ALA A 11 -24.22 12.43 -24.68
C ALA A 11 -22.92 12.58 -23.85
N SER A 12 -22.01 13.48 -24.24
CA SER A 12 -20.79 13.78 -23.47
C SER A 12 -20.86 15.18 -22.84
N GLU A 13 -21.72 15.34 -21.83
CA GLU A 13 -21.44 16.24 -20.71
C GLU A 13 -20.38 15.62 -19.78
N ILE A 14 -19.23 15.19 -20.29
CA ILE A 14 -18.11 14.78 -19.42
C ILE A 14 -17.01 15.86 -19.51
N ALA A 15 -17.42 17.07 -19.14
CA ALA A 15 -16.52 18.08 -18.66
C ALA A 15 -16.41 17.90 -17.14
N GLY A 16 -15.26 17.42 -16.65
CA GLY A 16 -14.86 17.65 -15.25
C GLY A 16 -15.15 16.57 -14.20
N ASP A 17 -15.12 15.27 -14.54
CA ASP A 17 -15.10 14.24 -13.51
C ASP A 17 -13.75 14.19 -12.77
N TRP A 18 -13.81 14.10 -11.43
CA TRP A 18 -12.62 13.91 -10.60
C TRP A 18 -11.91 12.60 -10.95
N PRO A 19 -10.56 12.55 -10.99
CA PRO A 19 -9.81 11.36 -11.39
C PRO A 19 -9.73 10.32 -10.27
N LEU A 20 -10.88 9.97 -9.66
CA LEU A 20 -10.97 8.97 -8.58
C LEU A 20 -10.47 7.59 -9.01
N HIS A 21 -10.49 7.31 -10.31
CA HIS A 21 -9.92 6.12 -10.92
C HIS A 21 -8.40 5.98 -10.67
N GLY A 22 -7.68 7.08 -10.38
CA GLY A 22 -6.24 7.10 -10.14
C GLY A 22 -5.82 6.94 -8.68
N LEU A 23 -6.74 6.77 -7.73
CA LEU A 23 -6.41 6.70 -6.30
C LEU A 23 -5.84 5.34 -5.85
N ALA A 24 -6.12 4.27 -6.59
CA ALA A 24 -5.61 2.94 -6.28
C ALA A 24 -4.28 2.67 -6.98
N GLU A 25 -3.34 2.04 -6.26
CA GLU A 25 -2.09 1.54 -6.84
C GLU A 25 -2.24 0.10 -7.36
N ASP A 26 -2.97 -0.74 -6.61
CA ASP A 26 -3.21 -2.13 -6.98
C ASP A 26 -4.34 -2.23 -8.01
N MET A 27 -3.98 -2.62 -9.23
CA MET A 27 -4.93 -2.75 -10.34
C MET A 27 -5.68 -4.08 -10.36
N ARG A 28 -5.31 -5.07 -9.52
CA ARG A 28 -5.95 -6.39 -9.51
C ARG A 28 -7.46 -6.34 -9.27
N PRO A 29 -8.01 -5.56 -8.31
CA PRO A 29 -9.45 -5.45 -8.12
C PRO A 29 -10.18 -4.88 -9.35
N ALA A 30 -9.60 -3.84 -9.97
CA ALA A 30 -10.17 -3.24 -11.18
C ALA A 30 -10.11 -4.19 -12.38
N LEU A 31 -9.00 -4.93 -12.51
CA LEU A 31 -8.83 -5.96 -13.53
C LEU A 31 -9.88 -7.06 -13.37
N ALA A 32 -10.06 -7.60 -12.16
CA ALA A 32 -11.06 -8.62 -11.88
C ALA A 32 -12.48 -8.13 -12.26
N GLN A 33 -12.83 -6.89 -11.89
CA GLN A 33 -14.12 -6.29 -12.24
C GLN A 33 -14.32 -6.11 -13.75
N ALA A 34 -13.27 -5.70 -14.46
CA ALA A 34 -13.31 -5.56 -15.92
C ALA A 34 -13.49 -6.93 -16.60
N LEU A 35 -12.71 -7.94 -16.18
CA LEU A 35 -12.76 -9.29 -16.73
C LEU A 35 -14.09 -10.00 -16.49
N ALA A 36 -14.74 -9.74 -15.35
CA ALA A 36 -16.09 -10.22 -15.06
C ALA A 36 -17.17 -9.67 -16.02
N ARG A 37 -16.87 -8.57 -16.75
CA ARG A 37 -17.78 -7.92 -17.71
C ARG A 37 -17.37 -8.11 -19.16
N GLY A 38 -16.25 -8.77 -19.44
CA GLY A 38 -15.75 -9.01 -20.78
C GLY A 38 -14.23 -8.92 -20.87
N ALA A 39 -13.71 -8.68 -22.07
CA ALA A 39 -12.28 -8.44 -22.24
C ALA A 39 -11.85 -7.12 -21.55
N ALA A 40 -10.59 -7.04 -21.15
CA ALA A 40 -9.98 -5.85 -20.59
C ALA A 40 -8.76 -5.41 -21.40
N GLY A 41 -8.50 -4.11 -21.42
CA GLY A 41 -7.23 -3.54 -21.86
C GLY A 41 -6.34 -3.31 -20.64
N LEU A 42 -5.07 -3.66 -20.74
CA LEU A 42 -4.05 -3.38 -19.74
C LEU A 42 -2.95 -2.56 -20.38
N ALA A 43 -2.70 -1.36 -19.84
CA ALA A 43 -1.57 -0.53 -20.22
C ALA A 43 -0.53 -0.57 -19.10
N THR A 44 0.72 -0.89 -19.42
CA THR A 44 1.82 -1.00 -18.46
C THR A 44 3.01 -0.16 -18.92
N ILE A 45 3.58 0.68 -18.05
CA ILE A 45 4.88 1.33 -18.34
C ILE A 45 5.95 0.24 -18.32
N ILE A 46 6.58 -0.01 -19.47
CA ILE A 46 7.61 -1.06 -19.62
C ILE A 46 9.03 -0.49 -19.65
N SER A 47 9.16 0.81 -19.94
CA SER A 47 10.44 1.52 -19.93
C SER A 47 10.19 3.00 -19.65
N LEU A 48 11.10 3.62 -18.91
CA LEU A 48 10.96 4.99 -18.44
C LEU A 48 12.33 5.68 -18.44
N GLY A 49 12.41 6.86 -19.05
CA GLY A 49 13.56 7.76 -18.93
C GLY A 49 13.56 8.49 -17.59
N GLU A 50 14.65 9.20 -17.29
CA GLU A 50 14.76 9.97 -16.05
C GLU A 50 13.63 11.00 -15.91
N GLY A 51 13.17 11.22 -14.67
CA GLY A 51 12.13 12.20 -14.35
C GLY A 51 10.70 11.76 -14.69
N GLY A 52 10.49 10.50 -15.06
CA GLY A 52 9.16 9.96 -15.31
C GLY A 52 8.23 10.02 -14.07
N PRO A 53 6.93 10.33 -14.27
CA PRO A 53 5.99 10.60 -13.17
C PRO A 53 5.62 9.35 -12.37
N ARG A 54 5.72 8.16 -12.97
CA ARG A 54 5.37 6.87 -12.38
C ARG A 54 6.41 5.82 -12.78
N PRO A 55 6.76 4.88 -11.90
CA PRO A 55 7.81 3.90 -12.16
C PRO A 55 7.41 2.88 -13.25
N VAL A 56 8.42 2.20 -13.79
CA VAL A 56 8.20 0.99 -14.60
C VAL A 56 7.33 -0.01 -13.82
N GLY A 57 6.35 -0.59 -14.52
CA GLY A 57 5.33 -1.45 -13.94
C GLY A 57 4.06 -0.74 -13.50
N ALA A 58 3.99 0.60 -13.49
CA ALA A 58 2.72 1.30 -13.26
C ALA A 58 1.71 0.92 -14.35
N GLN A 59 0.45 0.74 -13.95
CA GLN A 59 -0.60 0.19 -14.80
C GLN A 59 -1.86 1.03 -14.85
N MET A 60 -2.55 0.93 -15.98
CA MET A 60 -3.96 1.29 -16.14
C MET A 60 -4.75 0.10 -16.68
N VAL A 61 -5.96 -0.07 -16.15
CA VAL A 61 -6.92 -1.07 -16.61
C VAL A 61 -8.08 -0.37 -17.29
N PHE A 62 -8.53 -0.92 -18.41
CA PHE A 62 -9.66 -0.45 -19.18
C PHE A 62 -10.67 -1.59 -19.35
N GLY A 63 -11.88 -1.42 -18.84
CA GLY A 63 -13.03 -2.26 -19.17
C GLY A 63 -13.90 -1.61 -20.24
N MET A 64 -15.06 -2.20 -20.53
CA MET A 64 -16.01 -1.64 -21.51
C MET A 64 -16.46 -0.22 -21.12
N GLU A 65 -16.81 -0.03 -19.84
CA GLU A 65 -17.33 1.23 -19.27
C GLU A 65 -16.55 1.68 -18.03
N SER A 66 -15.39 1.08 -17.77
CA SER A 66 -14.58 1.36 -16.58
C SER A 66 -13.13 1.66 -16.94
N ARG A 67 -12.49 2.48 -16.12
CA ARG A 67 -11.03 2.68 -16.15
C ARG A 67 -10.49 2.82 -14.73
N ALA A 68 -9.26 2.37 -14.50
CA ALA A 68 -8.55 2.48 -13.23
C ALA A 68 -7.05 2.67 -13.46
N GLY A 69 -6.38 3.35 -12.52
CA GLY A 69 -4.96 3.69 -12.57
C GLY A 69 -4.67 4.98 -13.32
N PHE A 70 -3.41 5.41 -13.28
CA PHE A 70 -2.88 6.51 -14.09
C PHE A 70 -1.39 6.30 -14.37
N LEU A 71 -0.88 6.90 -15.45
CA LEU A 71 0.51 6.73 -15.89
C LEU A 71 1.33 8.01 -15.82
N SER A 72 0.75 9.17 -16.18
CA SER A 72 1.47 10.45 -16.20
C SER A 72 0.83 11.57 -15.40
N GLY A 73 -0.46 11.46 -15.07
CA GLY A 73 -1.21 12.49 -14.34
C GLY A 73 -1.95 13.48 -15.24
N GLY A 74 -2.18 13.15 -16.52
CA GLY A 74 -3.11 13.87 -17.40
C GLY A 74 -2.61 14.14 -18.83
N CYS A 75 -1.33 13.91 -19.14
CA CYS A 75 -0.75 14.26 -20.45
C CYS A 75 -1.04 13.22 -21.53
N ILE A 76 -1.16 11.93 -21.17
CA ILE A 76 -1.22 10.82 -22.14
C ILE A 76 -2.42 9.91 -21.95
N GLU A 77 -3.15 10.03 -20.84
CA GLU A 77 -4.20 9.10 -20.42
C GLU A 77 -5.30 8.93 -21.47
N ALA A 78 -5.73 10.01 -22.12
CA ALA A 78 -6.77 9.96 -23.15
C ALA A 78 -6.31 9.21 -24.42
N ASP A 79 -5.05 9.42 -24.83
CA ASP A 79 -4.47 8.74 -25.99
C ASP A 79 -4.20 7.26 -25.69
N VAL A 80 -3.69 6.96 -24.49
CA VAL A 80 -3.55 5.57 -23.98
C VAL A 80 -4.91 4.87 -23.94
N GLU A 81 -5.98 5.54 -23.50
CA GLU A 81 -7.34 4.99 -23.50
C GLU A 81 -7.82 4.67 -24.94
N ALA A 82 -7.60 5.57 -25.89
CA ALA A 82 -7.95 5.33 -27.29
C ALA A 82 -7.21 4.11 -27.85
N HIS A 83 -5.91 3.98 -27.57
CA HIS A 83 -5.11 2.83 -27.95
C HIS A 83 -5.54 1.54 -27.24
N ALA A 84 -5.93 1.60 -25.97
CA ALA A 84 -6.46 0.46 -25.22
C ALA A 84 -7.77 -0.04 -25.81
N ARG A 85 -8.72 0.86 -26.12
CA ARG A 85 -9.99 0.47 -26.76
C ARG A 85 -9.79 -0.15 -28.13
N ALA A 86 -8.86 0.40 -28.92
CA ALA A 86 -8.53 -0.18 -30.21
C ALA A 86 -7.86 -1.57 -30.08
N CYS A 87 -6.99 -1.77 -29.07
CA CYS A 87 -6.41 -3.07 -28.72
C CYS A 87 -7.46 -4.10 -28.28
N MET A 88 -8.43 -3.67 -27.49
CA MET A 88 -9.55 -4.52 -27.11
C MET A 88 -10.41 -4.94 -28.31
N ALA A 89 -10.56 -4.06 -29.31
CA ALA A 89 -11.36 -4.29 -30.51
C ALA A 89 -10.67 -5.19 -31.54
N ASP A 90 -9.39 -4.97 -31.84
CA ASP A 90 -8.65 -5.73 -32.87
C ASP A 90 -7.79 -6.88 -32.33
N GLY A 91 -7.61 -6.94 -31.01
CA GLY A 91 -6.81 -7.95 -30.33
C GLY A 91 -5.29 -7.80 -30.51
N ARG A 92 -4.80 -6.72 -31.13
CA ARG A 92 -3.38 -6.52 -31.42
C ARG A 92 -2.71 -5.71 -30.32
N PRO A 93 -1.63 -6.19 -29.69
CA PRO A 93 -0.92 -5.37 -28.72
C PRO A 93 -0.27 -4.16 -29.38
N ARG A 94 -0.09 -3.11 -28.59
CA ARG A 94 0.50 -1.84 -29.03
C ARG A 94 1.63 -1.45 -28.10
N ARG A 95 2.73 -0.96 -28.67
CA ARG A 95 3.83 -0.32 -27.92
C ARG A 95 3.78 1.17 -28.22
N LEU A 96 3.46 1.96 -27.22
CA LEU A 96 3.34 3.41 -27.32
C LEU A 96 4.61 4.05 -26.78
N VAL A 97 5.13 5.05 -27.47
CA VAL A 97 6.32 5.81 -27.05
C VAL A 97 5.97 7.28 -26.99
N TYR A 98 6.06 7.87 -25.80
CA TYR A 98 5.85 9.31 -25.58
C TYR A 98 7.15 9.99 -25.17
N GLY A 99 7.27 11.28 -25.46
CA GLY A 99 8.50 12.05 -25.25
C GLY A 99 9.52 11.85 -26.38
N GLU A 100 10.79 11.65 -26.04
CA GLU A 100 11.84 11.46 -27.02
C GLU A 100 11.58 10.23 -27.92
N GLY A 101 11.66 10.43 -29.24
CA GLY A 101 11.36 9.41 -30.24
C GLY A 101 9.87 9.12 -30.43
N SER A 102 8.97 9.90 -29.82
CA SER A 102 7.53 9.81 -30.00
C SER A 102 7.14 10.13 -31.46
N PRO A 103 6.26 9.34 -32.08
CA PRO A 103 5.65 9.69 -33.36
C PRO A 103 4.55 10.78 -33.24
N TRP A 104 4.23 11.21 -32.01
CA TRP A 104 3.22 12.23 -31.68
C TRP A 104 3.90 13.49 -31.14
N PRO A 105 4.22 14.48 -32.00
CA PRO A 105 4.89 15.71 -31.58
C PRO A 105 3.95 16.69 -30.84
N ASP A 106 2.63 16.49 -30.94
CA ASP A 106 1.59 17.29 -30.30
C ASP A 106 1.37 16.94 -28.82
N ILE A 107 1.70 15.71 -28.42
CA ILE A 107 1.60 15.26 -27.03
C ILE A 107 2.87 15.64 -26.28
N ARG A 108 2.78 16.73 -25.50
CA ARG A 108 3.91 17.21 -24.68
C ARG A 108 3.81 16.72 -23.25
N LEU A 109 4.87 16.04 -22.81
CA LEU A 109 5.02 15.61 -21.42
C LEU A 109 5.60 16.74 -20.58
N LEU A 110 4.90 17.15 -19.52
CA LEU A 110 5.38 18.20 -18.61
C LEU A 110 6.67 17.80 -17.89
N CYS A 111 6.86 16.51 -17.62
CA CYS A 111 8.09 15.99 -17.04
C CYS A 111 9.27 15.92 -18.02
N GLY A 112 9.01 16.01 -19.34
CA GLY A 112 10.02 15.83 -20.39
C GLY A 112 10.56 14.40 -20.56
N ALA A 113 10.20 13.46 -19.68
CA ALA A 113 10.71 12.10 -19.69
C ALA A 113 10.23 11.30 -20.91
N ARG A 114 11.00 10.31 -21.34
CA ARG A 114 10.55 9.31 -22.31
C ARG A 114 9.77 8.20 -21.60
N ILE A 115 8.61 7.80 -22.14
CA ILE A 115 7.76 6.75 -21.55
C ILE A 115 7.40 5.73 -22.63
N GLU A 116 7.72 4.44 -22.41
CA GLU A 116 7.20 3.34 -23.22
C GLU A 116 6.11 2.58 -22.49
N ILE A 117 5.00 2.34 -23.17
CA ILE A 117 3.83 1.65 -22.63
C ILE A 117 3.49 0.46 -23.52
N LEU A 118 3.36 -0.72 -22.92
CA LEU A 118 2.74 -1.89 -23.54
C LEU A 118 1.23 -1.85 -23.26
N VAL A 119 0.43 -1.86 -24.32
CA VAL A 119 -1.03 -1.99 -24.24
C VAL A 119 -1.43 -3.35 -24.80
N GLU A 120 -2.07 -4.16 -23.97
CA GLU A 120 -2.40 -5.55 -24.27
C GLU A 120 -3.88 -5.85 -23.95
N ARG A 121 -4.50 -6.74 -24.74
CA ARG A 121 -5.87 -7.22 -24.51
C ARG A 121 -5.82 -8.50 -23.68
N LEU A 122 -6.62 -8.55 -22.63
CA LEU A 122 -6.85 -9.73 -21.80
C LEU A 122 -8.27 -10.23 -22.08
N ALA A 123 -8.41 -11.50 -22.45
CA ALA A 123 -9.72 -12.14 -22.56
C ALA A 123 -10.35 -12.31 -21.18
N SER A 124 -11.68 -12.42 -21.10
CA SER A 124 -12.39 -12.65 -19.82
C SER A 124 -11.94 -13.92 -19.09
N ASP A 125 -11.42 -14.90 -19.83
CA ASP A 125 -10.90 -16.18 -19.37
C ASP A 125 -9.37 -16.30 -19.49
N ASP A 126 -8.65 -15.18 -19.54
CA ASP A 126 -7.18 -15.15 -19.66
C ASP A 126 -6.49 -15.89 -18.49
N ASP A 127 -5.71 -16.92 -18.83
CA ASP A 127 -5.06 -17.79 -17.85
C ASP A 127 -4.07 -17.05 -16.94
N ALA A 128 -3.27 -16.13 -17.50
CA ALA A 128 -2.30 -15.38 -16.72
C ALA A 128 -3.01 -14.41 -15.76
N ALA A 129 -4.09 -13.78 -16.21
CA ALA A 129 -4.89 -12.92 -15.35
C ALA A 129 -5.55 -13.70 -14.20
N ARG A 130 -6.12 -14.87 -14.49
CA ARG A 130 -6.68 -15.77 -13.47
C ARG A 130 -5.62 -16.21 -12.46
N ALA A 131 -4.44 -16.61 -12.93
CA ALA A 131 -3.33 -17.00 -12.08
C ALA A 131 -2.86 -15.82 -11.19
N LEU A 132 -2.73 -14.61 -11.74
CA LEU A 132 -2.37 -13.41 -10.97
C LEU A 132 -3.36 -13.14 -9.82
N LEU A 133 -4.66 -13.24 -10.10
CA LEU A 133 -5.70 -13.02 -9.10
C LEU A 133 -5.71 -14.12 -8.03
N ALA A 134 -5.56 -15.39 -8.44
CA ALA A 134 -5.49 -16.52 -7.52
C ALA A 134 -4.27 -16.46 -6.60
N LEU A 135 -3.09 -16.11 -7.12
CA LEU A 135 -1.87 -15.94 -6.33
C LEU A 135 -2.00 -14.78 -5.34
N ALA A 136 -2.65 -13.68 -5.73
CA ALA A 136 -2.93 -12.57 -4.83
C ALA A 136 -3.85 -12.96 -3.66
N GLU A 137 -4.87 -13.78 -3.92
CA GLU A 137 -5.77 -14.33 -2.90
C GLU A 137 -5.06 -15.34 -1.98
N ALA A 138 -4.23 -16.22 -2.55
CA ALA A 138 -3.38 -17.16 -1.82
C ALA A 138 -2.22 -16.47 -1.08
N ARG A 139 -2.04 -15.15 -1.27
CA ARG A 139 -0.95 -14.34 -0.71
C ARG A 139 0.43 -14.86 -1.09
N GLU A 140 0.55 -15.33 -2.32
CA GLU A 140 1.79 -15.75 -2.93
C GLU A 140 2.29 -14.69 -3.92
N PRO A 141 3.57 -14.30 -3.89
CA PRO A 141 4.10 -13.40 -4.89
C PRO A 141 4.05 -13.99 -6.29
N ALA A 142 3.70 -13.17 -7.28
CA ALA A 142 3.57 -13.59 -8.66
C ALA A 142 4.58 -12.89 -9.56
N ALA A 143 5.05 -13.59 -10.59
CA ALA A 143 5.78 -13.01 -11.72
C ALA A 143 4.83 -12.96 -12.92
N TRP A 144 4.63 -11.76 -13.47
CA TRP A 144 3.90 -11.51 -14.71
C TRP A 144 4.88 -11.25 -15.83
N ILE A 145 4.76 -11.97 -16.93
CA ILE A 145 5.66 -11.85 -18.08
C ILE A 145 4.81 -11.73 -19.33
N SER A 146 4.97 -10.67 -20.10
CA SER A 146 4.15 -10.41 -21.29
C SER A 146 4.90 -9.62 -22.35
N ASP A 147 4.72 -9.98 -23.62
CA ASP A 147 5.05 -9.14 -24.78
C ASP A 147 3.79 -8.51 -25.42
N GLY A 148 2.61 -8.77 -24.83
CA GLY A 148 1.30 -8.34 -25.28
C GLY A 148 0.57 -9.35 -26.18
N GLU A 149 1.28 -10.29 -26.81
CA GLU A 149 0.68 -11.41 -27.55
C GLU A 149 0.68 -12.66 -26.68
N ARG A 150 1.86 -13.05 -26.20
CA ARG A 150 2.08 -14.13 -25.24
C ARG A 150 2.20 -13.55 -23.85
N ARG A 151 1.61 -14.24 -22.88
CA ARG A 151 1.73 -13.90 -21.46
C ARG A 151 1.72 -15.13 -20.57
N LEU A 152 2.32 -14.99 -19.40
CA LEU A 152 2.36 -15.99 -18.34
C LEU A 152 2.30 -15.28 -16.98
N CYS A 153 1.59 -15.90 -16.04
CA CYS A 153 1.73 -15.57 -14.63
C CYS A 153 1.94 -16.85 -13.82
N ALA A 154 2.92 -16.83 -12.93
CA ALA A 154 3.32 -17.96 -12.09
C ALA A 154 3.85 -17.46 -10.73
N PRO A 155 3.99 -18.32 -9.72
CA PRO A 155 4.71 -17.98 -8.49
C PRO A 155 6.06 -17.34 -8.78
N ALA A 156 6.40 -16.26 -8.08
CA ALA A 156 7.66 -15.56 -8.27
C ALA A 156 8.88 -16.35 -7.73
N SER A 157 8.65 -17.44 -7.00
CA SER A 157 9.67 -18.41 -6.62
C SER A 157 10.08 -19.32 -7.78
N ASP A 158 9.23 -19.46 -8.78
CA ASP A 158 9.49 -20.33 -9.91
C ASP A 158 10.42 -19.64 -10.91
N PRO A 159 11.27 -20.40 -11.65
CA PRO A 159 12.07 -19.84 -12.71
C PRO A 159 11.18 -19.16 -13.77
N ALA A 160 11.30 -17.84 -13.87
CA ALA A 160 10.55 -17.04 -14.83
C ALA A 160 11.09 -17.26 -16.26
N PRO A 161 10.31 -17.83 -17.19
CA PRO A 161 10.76 -17.94 -18.57
C PRO A 161 10.82 -16.56 -19.21
N THR A 162 11.97 -16.15 -19.74
CA THR A 162 12.11 -14.90 -20.49
C THR A 162 12.19 -15.18 -21.98
N TRP A 163 11.53 -14.36 -22.79
CA TRP A 163 11.66 -14.40 -24.25
C TRP A 163 11.88 -12.99 -24.82
N PRO A 164 12.43 -12.85 -26.04
CA PRO A 164 12.72 -11.55 -26.63
C PRO A 164 11.47 -10.66 -26.70
N GLY A 165 11.60 -9.42 -26.24
CA GLY A 165 10.52 -8.44 -26.25
C GLY A 165 9.57 -8.47 -25.04
N ALA A 166 9.65 -9.50 -24.19
CA ALA A 166 8.83 -9.64 -23.00
C ALA A 166 9.23 -8.65 -21.89
N PHE A 167 8.23 -8.03 -21.28
CA PHE A 167 8.34 -7.30 -20.04
C PHE A 167 8.02 -8.21 -18.86
N SER A 168 8.80 -8.13 -17.78
CA SER A 168 8.57 -8.87 -16.55
C SER A 168 8.27 -7.93 -15.39
N ARG A 169 7.25 -8.27 -14.60
CA ARG A 169 6.86 -7.55 -13.38
C ARG A 169 6.56 -8.53 -12.25
N ARG A 170 7.10 -8.22 -11.08
CA ARG A 170 6.71 -8.88 -9.84
C ARG A 170 5.47 -8.22 -9.23
N PHE A 171 4.54 -9.03 -8.75
CA PHE A 171 3.39 -8.63 -7.95
C PHE A 171 3.49 -9.27 -6.57
N ASP A 172 3.66 -8.44 -5.55
CA ASP A 172 3.57 -8.92 -4.17
C ASP A 172 2.09 -9.01 -3.73
N PRO A 173 1.78 -9.86 -2.72
CA PRO A 173 0.48 -9.90 -2.07
C PRO A 173 -0.02 -8.51 -1.64
N PRO A 174 -1.34 -8.26 -1.69
CA PRO A 174 -1.90 -7.01 -1.19
C PRO A 174 -1.45 -6.75 0.25
N PRO A 175 -0.95 -5.53 0.54
CA PRO A 175 -0.45 -5.21 1.87
C PRO A 175 -1.59 -5.23 2.87
N ARG A 176 -1.30 -5.73 4.07
CA ARG A 176 -2.28 -5.87 5.14
C ARG A 176 -1.89 -5.01 6.33
N LEU A 177 -2.90 -4.44 6.99
CA LEU A 177 -2.73 -3.74 8.26
C LEU A 177 -3.67 -4.35 9.31
N VAL A 178 -3.11 -4.87 10.39
CA VAL A 178 -3.87 -5.31 11.57
C VAL A 178 -3.70 -4.28 12.67
N VAL A 179 -4.80 -3.68 13.11
CA VAL A 179 -4.81 -2.66 14.16
C VAL A 179 -5.46 -3.24 15.40
N PHE A 180 -4.70 -3.40 16.48
CA PHE A 180 -5.26 -3.75 17.79
C PHE A 180 -5.61 -2.47 18.54
N GLY A 181 -6.85 -2.35 19.00
CA GLY A 181 -7.30 -1.18 19.77
C GLY A 181 -8.75 -0.80 19.46
N GLY A 182 -9.19 0.31 20.06
CA GLY A 182 -10.57 0.76 19.90
C GLY A 182 -10.82 2.21 20.31
N ASP A 183 -9.75 2.96 20.57
CA ASP A 183 -9.80 4.38 20.86
C ASP A 183 -9.84 5.19 19.54
N PRO A 184 -10.00 6.52 19.60
CA PRO A 184 -9.96 7.36 18.41
C PRO A 184 -8.68 7.20 17.57
N THR A 185 -7.53 6.92 18.18
CA THR A 185 -6.25 6.71 17.48
C THR A 185 -6.28 5.44 16.64
N ALA A 186 -6.70 4.31 17.21
CA ALA A 186 -6.84 3.05 16.49
C ALA A 186 -7.85 3.16 15.34
N LEU A 187 -8.96 3.87 15.54
CA LEU A 187 -9.94 4.13 14.49
C LEU A 187 -9.37 4.99 13.36
N ALA A 188 -8.57 6.02 13.68
CA ALA A 188 -7.91 6.86 12.68
C ALA A 188 -6.86 6.07 11.88
N VAL A 189 -6.06 5.24 12.55
CA VAL A 189 -5.07 4.34 11.91
C VAL A 189 -5.77 3.35 10.97
N ALA A 190 -6.84 2.71 11.42
CA ALA A 190 -7.58 1.75 10.61
C ALA A 190 -8.22 2.42 9.38
N SER A 191 -8.85 3.59 9.57
CA SER A 191 -9.45 4.37 8.48
C SER A 191 -8.42 4.80 7.45
N LEU A 192 -7.30 5.37 7.90
CA LEU A 192 -6.24 5.83 6.99
C LEU A 192 -5.52 4.67 6.31
N GLY A 193 -5.35 3.53 6.99
CA GLY A 193 -4.81 2.30 6.40
C GLY A 193 -5.64 1.81 5.21
N ALA A 194 -6.97 1.74 5.37
CA ALA A 194 -7.86 1.36 4.27
C ALA A 194 -7.80 2.35 3.10
N GLN A 195 -7.84 3.66 3.39
CA GLN A 195 -7.69 4.72 2.38
C GLN A 195 -6.33 4.69 1.67
N SER A 196 -5.31 4.17 2.34
CA SER A 196 -3.95 4.04 1.82
C SER A 196 -3.69 2.72 1.07
N GLY A 197 -4.75 1.95 0.78
CA GLY A 197 -4.67 0.72 -0.02
C GLY A 197 -4.26 -0.53 0.76
N PHE A 198 -4.30 -0.52 2.10
CA PHE A 198 -4.10 -1.72 2.90
C PHE A 198 -5.41 -2.49 3.08
N SER A 199 -5.36 -3.82 2.97
CA SER A 199 -6.40 -4.69 3.52
C SER A 199 -6.37 -4.56 5.04
N THR A 200 -7.28 -3.77 5.60
CA THR A 200 -7.20 -3.32 6.99
C THR A 200 -8.20 -4.05 7.88
N THR A 201 -7.73 -4.59 9.00
CA THR A 201 -8.56 -5.22 10.02
C THR A 201 -8.37 -4.54 11.37
N LEU A 202 -9.45 -4.04 11.96
CA LEU A 202 -9.49 -3.56 13.33
C LEU A 202 -9.88 -4.70 14.26
N VAL A 203 -9.02 -4.99 15.23
CA VAL A 203 -9.23 -6.02 16.26
C VAL A 203 -9.47 -5.33 17.60
N ARG A 204 -10.67 -5.54 18.15
CA ARG A 204 -11.06 -5.03 19.46
C ARG A 204 -11.78 -6.13 20.25
N PRO A 205 -11.05 -6.95 21.01
CA PRO A 205 -11.65 -7.95 21.89
C PRO A 205 -12.69 -7.27 22.79
N LYS A 206 -13.86 -7.89 22.93
CA LYS A 206 -15.00 -7.35 23.73
C LYS A 206 -15.50 -5.97 23.26
N GLY A 207 -15.18 -5.54 22.04
CA GLY A 207 -15.68 -4.30 21.45
C GLY A 207 -17.19 -4.32 21.18
N PRO A 208 -17.77 -3.17 20.75
CA PRO A 208 -19.18 -3.08 20.35
C PRO A 208 -19.57 -4.16 19.33
N ILE A 209 -20.83 -4.61 19.37
CA ILE A 209 -21.34 -5.62 18.43
C ILE A 209 -21.34 -5.07 17.00
N ALA A 210 -21.80 -3.84 16.83
CA ALA A 210 -21.78 -3.16 15.54
C ALA A 210 -20.33 -2.78 15.17
N PRO A 211 -19.90 -2.99 13.91
CA PRO A 211 -18.62 -2.49 13.43
C PRO A 211 -18.60 -0.96 13.42
N PRO A 212 -17.41 -0.34 13.52
CA PRO A 212 -17.30 1.11 13.32
C PRO A 212 -17.70 1.46 11.88
N PRO A 213 -18.28 2.65 11.62
CA PRO A 213 -18.70 3.07 10.29
C PRO A 213 -17.49 3.54 9.44
N LEU A 214 -16.51 2.66 9.24
CA LEU A 214 -15.29 2.91 8.49
C LEU A 214 -15.32 2.09 7.19
N ALA A 215 -15.33 2.77 6.05
CA ALA A 215 -15.32 2.11 4.75
C ALA A 215 -14.02 1.32 4.55
N GLY A 216 -14.12 0.09 4.04
CA GLY A 216 -12.96 -0.76 3.70
C GLY A 216 -12.22 -1.35 4.91
N VAL A 217 -12.74 -1.22 6.13
CA VAL A 217 -12.14 -1.78 7.35
C VAL A 217 -12.93 -3.02 7.80
N ALA A 218 -12.26 -4.17 7.85
CA ALA A 218 -12.81 -5.36 8.52
C ALA A 218 -12.74 -5.18 10.03
N TYR A 219 -13.68 -5.77 10.77
CA TYR A 219 -13.78 -5.64 12.22
C TYR A 219 -13.90 -6.99 12.91
N ARG A 220 -13.11 -7.18 13.98
CA ARG A 220 -12.96 -8.44 14.71
C ARG A 220 -13.09 -8.20 16.21
N ARG A 221 -13.88 -9.04 16.88
CA ARG A 221 -14.22 -8.95 18.32
C ARG A 221 -13.72 -10.13 19.14
N ASP A 222 -13.23 -11.16 18.46
CA ASP A 222 -12.54 -12.30 19.02
C ASP A 222 -11.28 -11.89 19.79
N ASP A 223 -10.76 -12.82 20.59
CA ASP A 223 -9.49 -12.62 21.29
C ASP A 223 -8.33 -12.48 20.29
N VAL A 224 -7.15 -12.10 20.80
CA VAL A 224 -5.98 -11.87 19.95
C VAL A 224 -5.62 -13.13 19.15
N ALA A 225 -5.66 -14.30 19.78
CA ALA A 225 -5.31 -15.56 19.14
C ALA A 225 -6.26 -15.90 17.98
N GLY A 226 -7.57 -15.81 18.19
CA GLY A 226 -8.58 -15.99 17.14
C GLY A 226 -8.43 -14.97 16.02
N ALA A 227 -8.18 -13.71 16.38
CA ALA A 227 -7.99 -12.62 15.42
C ALA A 227 -6.80 -12.92 14.50
N VAL A 228 -5.65 -13.23 15.09
CA VAL A 228 -4.41 -13.58 14.38
C VAL A 228 -4.58 -14.84 13.55
N ALA A 229 -5.23 -15.88 14.06
CA ALA A 229 -5.43 -17.14 13.35
C ALA A 229 -6.25 -16.96 12.07
N ALA A 230 -7.33 -16.19 12.12
CA ALA A 230 -8.19 -16.02 10.93
C ALA A 230 -7.77 -14.87 10.01
N VAL A 231 -6.91 -13.94 10.46
CA VAL A 231 -6.31 -12.94 9.56
C VAL A 231 -5.03 -13.50 8.94
N GLY A 232 -4.09 -13.99 9.75
CA GLY A 232 -2.74 -14.38 9.35
C GLY A 232 -1.75 -13.21 9.37
N LEU A 233 -0.50 -13.46 9.76
CA LEU A 233 0.57 -12.46 9.88
C LEU A 233 1.79 -12.88 9.05
N ASP A 234 1.78 -12.52 7.78
CA ASP A 234 2.85 -12.83 6.81
C ASP A 234 3.79 -11.63 6.54
N ALA A 235 4.76 -11.81 5.64
CA ALA A 235 5.73 -10.79 5.25
C ALA A 235 5.11 -9.49 4.69
N TRP A 236 3.86 -9.51 4.22
CA TRP A 236 3.15 -8.34 3.69
C TRP A 236 2.14 -7.77 4.70
N THR A 237 2.25 -8.17 5.96
CA THR A 237 1.40 -7.71 7.05
C THR A 237 2.16 -6.76 7.99
N ALA A 238 1.55 -5.60 8.24
CA ALA A 238 1.94 -4.69 9.31
C ALA A 238 0.98 -4.81 10.48
N VAL A 239 1.51 -4.79 11.71
CA VAL A 239 0.74 -4.82 12.95
C VAL A 239 0.95 -3.52 13.71
N ALA A 240 -0.16 -2.84 14.04
CA ALA A 240 -0.18 -1.65 14.87
C ALA A 240 -0.95 -1.92 16.17
N VAL A 241 -0.24 -1.98 17.29
CA VAL A 241 -0.84 -2.11 18.62
C VAL A 241 -1.10 -0.70 19.16
N CYS A 242 -2.35 -0.24 19.00
CA CYS A 242 -2.84 1.09 19.35
C CYS A 242 -3.84 1.04 20.51
N GLY A 243 -3.65 0.09 21.44
CA GLY A 243 -4.52 -0.10 22.59
C GLY A 243 -4.10 0.67 23.84
N HIS A 244 -4.94 0.55 24.86
CA HIS A 244 -4.68 0.98 26.24
C HIS A 244 -4.93 -0.14 27.25
N ASP A 245 -5.27 -1.35 26.77
CA ASP A 245 -5.43 -2.54 27.59
C ASP A 245 -4.10 -3.29 27.59
N GLU A 246 -3.42 -3.29 28.74
CA GLU A 246 -2.05 -3.81 28.83
C GLU A 246 -1.96 -5.31 28.55
N GLU A 247 -3.02 -6.07 28.84
CA GLU A 247 -3.05 -7.51 28.60
C GLU A 247 -3.28 -7.79 27.11
N VAL A 248 -4.25 -7.14 26.50
CA VAL A 248 -4.51 -7.27 25.06
C VAL A 248 -3.31 -6.80 24.23
N ASP A 249 -2.69 -5.68 24.61
CA ASP A 249 -1.47 -5.18 23.96
C ASP A 249 -0.34 -6.22 24.06
N HIS A 250 -0.16 -6.82 25.23
CA HIS A 250 0.89 -7.80 25.47
C HIS A 250 0.66 -9.09 24.66
N GLU A 251 -0.57 -9.61 24.65
CA GLU A 251 -0.96 -10.75 23.82
C GLU A 251 -0.74 -10.46 22.33
N ALA A 252 -1.10 -9.26 21.86
CA ALA A 252 -0.89 -8.86 20.47
C ALA A 252 0.60 -8.84 20.10
N LEU A 253 1.46 -8.36 21.00
CA LEU A 253 2.90 -8.36 20.80
C LEU A 253 3.48 -9.79 20.80
N LEU A 254 3.02 -10.65 21.70
CA LEU A 254 3.43 -12.07 21.74
C LEU A 254 3.07 -12.81 20.45
N ALA A 255 1.94 -12.48 19.83
CA ALA A 255 1.55 -13.07 18.56
C ALA A 255 2.29 -12.46 17.36
N ALA A 256 2.51 -11.14 17.36
CA ALA A 256 3.03 -10.42 16.19
C ALA A 256 4.55 -10.50 16.06
N LEU A 257 5.31 -10.37 17.15
CA LEU A 257 6.76 -10.31 17.11
C LEU A 257 7.44 -11.56 16.52
N PRO A 258 7.07 -12.80 16.91
CA PRO A 258 7.65 -14.01 16.30
C PRO A 258 7.09 -14.32 14.91
N SER A 259 6.06 -13.62 14.44
CA SER A 259 5.48 -13.84 13.12
C SER A 259 6.38 -13.35 11.98
N ALA A 260 5.95 -13.61 10.75
CA ALA A 260 6.59 -13.08 9.55
C ALA A 260 6.21 -11.62 9.25
N ALA A 261 5.37 -10.97 10.06
CA ALA A 261 4.99 -9.56 9.88
C ALA A 261 6.22 -8.67 9.67
N SER A 262 6.20 -7.88 8.59
CA SER A 262 7.31 -6.98 8.24
C SER A 262 7.42 -5.76 9.14
N TYR A 263 6.37 -5.46 9.89
CA TYR A 263 6.31 -4.32 10.79
C TYR A 263 5.46 -4.65 12.02
N VAL A 264 6.00 -4.40 13.22
CA VAL A 264 5.27 -4.50 14.48
C VAL A 264 5.49 -3.21 15.27
N GLY A 265 4.42 -2.48 15.51
CA GLY A 265 4.45 -1.19 16.16
C GLY A 265 3.64 -1.17 17.45
N LEU A 266 4.15 -0.46 18.47
CA LEU A 266 3.44 -0.24 19.73
C LEU A 266 3.26 1.26 20.01
N LEU A 267 2.00 1.65 20.15
CA LEU A 267 1.63 2.96 20.66
C LEU A 267 1.93 3.03 22.16
N GLY A 268 2.65 4.06 22.59
CA GLY A 268 2.92 4.25 24.01
C GLY A 268 4.12 5.12 24.33
N ALA A 269 4.14 5.61 25.57
CA ALA A 269 5.21 6.45 26.09
C ALA A 269 6.50 5.63 26.30
N ARG A 270 7.62 6.18 25.81
CA ARG A 270 8.97 5.60 25.92
C ARG A 270 9.31 5.11 27.34
N ARG A 271 8.85 5.82 28.38
CA ARG A 271 9.09 5.47 29.79
C ARG A 271 8.62 4.07 30.20
N ARG A 272 7.58 3.53 29.55
CA ARG A 272 7.00 2.21 29.88
C ARG A 272 7.57 1.08 29.02
N LEU A 273 8.45 1.41 28.06
CA LEU A 273 8.95 0.42 27.11
C LEU A 273 9.83 -0.64 27.78
N GLY A 274 10.69 -0.24 28.73
CA GLY A 274 11.57 -1.18 29.45
C GLY A 274 10.79 -2.33 30.10
N ALA A 275 9.82 -2.00 30.97
CA ALA A 275 9.00 -3.01 31.63
C ALA A 275 8.21 -3.90 30.65
N ARG A 276 7.75 -3.35 29.51
CA ARG A 276 7.08 -4.14 28.47
C ARG A 276 8.04 -5.11 27.77
N LEU A 277 9.26 -4.67 27.46
CA LEU A 277 10.30 -5.51 26.89
C LEU A 277 10.71 -6.62 27.86
N ASP A 278 10.88 -6.32 29.14
CA ASP A 278 11.24 -7.31 30.15
C ASP A 278 10.17 -8.39 30.29
N ARG A 279 8.89 -7.99 30.27
CA ARG A 279 7.76 -8.92 30.26
C ARG A 279 7.75 -9.81 29.02
N LEU A 280 8.03 -9.27 27.83
CA LEU A 280 8.13 -10.05 26.59
C LEU A 280 9.31 -11.03 26.61
N ARG A 281 10.46 -10.61 27.15
CA ARG A 281 11.62 -11.51 27.35
C ARG A 281 11.30 -12.63 28.32
N ALA A 282 10.63 -12.32 29.44
CA ALA A 282 10.20 -13.32 30.40
C ALA A 282 9.20 -14.34 29.79
N ALA A 283 8.42 -13.92 28.80
CA ALA A 283 7.53 -14.78 28.02
C ALA A 283 8.24 -15.55 26.87
N GLY A 284 9.55 -15.38 26.70
CA GLY A 284 10.36 -16.15 25.74
C GLY A 284 10.50 -15.54 24.34
N VAL A 285 10.13 -14.28 24.14
CA VAL A 285 10.34 -13.61 22.84
C VAL A 285 11.84 -13.42 22.58
N ALA A 286 12.32 -13.88 21.43
CA ALA A 286 13.73 -13.78 21.05
C ALA A 286 14.15 -12.32 20.82
N GLU A 287 15.41 -11.98 21.14
CA GLU A 287 15.92 -10.61 20.97
C GLU A 287 15.89 -10.16 19.50
N THR A 288 16.05 -11.09 18.55
CA THR A 288 15.90 -10.82 17.11
C THR A 288 14.48 -10.38 16.73
N ASP A 289 13.46 -10.90 17.41
CA ASP A 289 12.07 -10.50 17.19
C ASP A 289 11.77 -9.17 17.88
N LEU A 290 12.34 -8.93 19.07
CA LEU A 290 12.22 -7.64 19.76
C LEU A 290 12.81 -6.48 18.93
N GLN A 291 13.85 -6.72 18.13
CA GLN A 291 14.42 -5.71 17.22
C GLN A 291 13.44 -5.24 16.12
N LYS A 292 12.40 -6.03 15.80
CA LYS A 292 11.34 -5.64 14.86
C LYS A 292 10.42 -4.57 15.48
N LEU A 293 10.36 -4.46 16.81
CA LEU A 293 9.43 -3.59 17.51
C LEU A 293 9.72 -2.11 17.25
N ARG A 294 8.73 -1.40 16.72
CA ARG A 294 8.71 0.05 16.60
C ARG A 294 7.95 0.66 17.77
N ALA A 295 8.69 1.10 18.78
CA ALA A 295 8.14 1.75 19.97
C ALA A 295 8.95 3.03 20.33
N PRO A 296 8.33 4.23 20.37
CA PRO A 296 6.96 4.51 19.94
C PRO A 296 6.78 4.18 18.46
N ILE A 297 5.57 3.79 18.10
CA ILE A 297 5.15 3.56 16.73
C ILE A 297 5.09 4.87 15.94
N GLY A 298 5.41 4.81 14.64
CA GLY A 298 5.27 5.92 13.71
C GLY A 298 6.46 6.88 13.66
N LEU A 299 6.47 7.71 12.63
CA LEU A 299 7.43 8.80 12.43
C LEU A 299 7.26 9.89 13.50
N ASP A 300 8.36 10.57 13.85
CA ASP A 300 8.32 11.71 14.78
C ASP A 300 7.85 12.99 14.06
N LEU A 301 6.54 13.15 13.92
CA LEU A 301 5.91 14.32 13.29
C LEU A 301 5.53 15.42 14.30
N GLY A 302 5.73 15.18 15.60
CA GLY A 302 5.36 16.11 16.68
C GLY A 302 3.87 16.19 17.03
N GLY A 303 2.99 15.72 16.14
CA GLY A 303 1.53 15.70 16.32
C GLY A 303 1.04 14.70 17.36
N LYS A 304 -0.14 14.96 17.92
CA LYS A 304 -0.79 14.11 18.95
C LYS A 304 -2.26 13.85 18.66
N ALA A 305 -2.85 14.54 17.70
CA ALA A 305 -4.22 14.25 17.28
C ALA A 305 -4.27 12.86 16.61
N PRO A 306 -5.40 12.15 16.69
CA PRO A 306 -5.53 10.78 16.16
C PRO A 306 -5.05 10.63 14.71
N PHE A 307 -5.42 11.56 13.82
CA PHE A 307 -5.00 11.50 12.42
C PHE A 307 -3.53 11.91 12.20
N GLU A 308 -2.95 12.77 13.03
CA GLU A 308 -1.50 13.06 12.94
C GLU A 308 -0.68 11.82 13.31
N VAL A 309 -1.12 11.10 14.35
CA VAL A 309 -0.53 9.82 14.77
C VAL A 309 -0.75 8.76 13.68
N ALA A 310 -1.94 8.70 13.07
CA ALA A 310 -2.20 7.79 11.96
C ALA A 310 -1.29 8.06 10.76
N VAL A 311 -1.10 9.32 10.36
CA VAL A 311 -0.15 9.69 9.28
C VAL A 311 1.27 9.27 9.63
N ALA A 312 1.70 9.49 10.88
CA ALA A 312 3.01 9.04 11.34
C ALA A 312 3.19 7.51 11.24
N ILE A 313 2.18 6.74 11.63
CA ILE A 313 2.21 5.26 11.60
C ILE A 313 2.19 4.75 10.16
N ILE A 314 1.24 5.20 9.34
CA ILE A 314 1.11 4.76 7.95
C ILE A 314 2.35 5.17 7.14
N GLY A 315 2.89 6.37 7.38
CA GLY A 315 4.14 6.83 6.78
C GLY A 315 5.34 5.94 7.15
N GLU A 316 5.49 5.54 8.41
CA GLU A 316 6.58 4.63 8.84
C GLU A 316 6.44 3.24 8.20
N ILE A 317 5.20 2.71 8.12
CA ILE A 317 4.91 1.42 7.46
C ILE A 317 5.26 1.50 5.97
N MET A 318 4.86 2.55 5.26
CA MET A 318 5.18 2.74 3.85
C MET A 318 6.67 2.88 3.61
N ALA A 319 7.36 3.70 4.41
CA ALA A 319 8.81 3.85 4.33
C ALA A 319 9.52 2.49 4.48
N SER A 320 9.13 1.70 5.48
CA SER A 320 9.67 0.35 5.71
C SER A 320 9.44 -0.58 4.52
N ARG A 321 8.25 -0.57 3.92
CA ARG A 321 7.93 -1.40 2.74
C ARG A 321 8.76 -1.04 1.51
N HIS A 322 9.11 0.23 1.35
CA HIS A 322 9.95 0.71 0.25
C HIS A 322 11.45 0.64 0.56
N GLY A 323 11.86 -0.02 1.65
CA GLY A 323 13.27 -0.16 2.03
C GLY A 323 13.94 1.17 2.37
N GLN A 324 13.17 2.21 2.70
CA GLN A 324 13.74 3.47 3.15
C GLN A 324 14.41 3.27 4.51
N PRO A 325 15.55 3.91 4.76
CA PRO A 325 16.18 3.85 6.08
C PRO A 325 15.21 4.38 7.13
N ALA A 326 15.27 3.81 8.33
CA ALA A 326 14.49 4.32 9.45
C ALA A 326 14.83 5.80 9.64
N LEU A 327 13.82 6.67 9.50
CA LEU A 327 14.01 8.10 9.68
C LEU A 327 14.49 8.36 11.12
N ALA A 328 15.48 9.24 11.26
CA ALA A 328 16.08 9.54 12.55
C ALA A 328 15.01 10.03 13.52
N ARG A 329 14.86 9.31 14.63
CA ARG A 329 13.97 9.72 15.73
C ARG A 329 14.70 10.77 16.56
N ARG A 330 14.00 11.82 17.00
CA ARG A 330 14.62 12.82 17.87
C ARG A 330 15.11 12.14 19.15
N PRO A 331 16.41 12.20 19.47
CA PRO A 331 16.94 11.62 20.70
C PRO A 331 16.23 12.28 21.89
N VAL A 332 15.93 11.46 22.90
CA VAL A 332 15.30 11.95 24.13
C VAL A 332 16.30 12.86 24.84
N SER A 333 15.96 14.13 25.01
CA SER A 333 16.53 14.90 26.12
C SER A 333 15.96 14.27 27.39
N THR A 334 16.78 13.52 28.13
CA THR A 334 16.49 13.25 29.54
C THR A 334 16.34 14.60 30.21
N PRO A 335 15.24 14.87 30.96
CA PRO A 335 15.31 15.95 31.92
C PRO A 335 16.37 15.51 32.94
N ASP A 336 17.54 16.13 32.88
CA ASP A 336 18.58 15.91 33.87
C ASP A 336 18.00 16.17 35.26
N GLY A 337 18.27 15.23 36.17
CA GLY A 337 18.02 15.42 37.58
C GLY A 337 18.82 16.58 38.14
N ASP A 338 18.29 17.14 39.21
CA ASP A 338 18.99 17.96 40.20
C ASP A 338 19.50 19.35 39.78
N GLY A 339 18.56 20.26 39.55
CA GLY A 339 18.74 21.67 39.87
C GLY A 339 18.14 21.99 41.24
N GLN A 340 18.89 21.75 42.31
CA GLN A 340 18.55 22.14 43.68
C GLN A 340 18.13 23.61 43.73
N ALA A 341 16.87 23.86 44.11
CA ALA A 341 16.45 25.19 44.55
C ALA A 341 17.20 25.51 45.86
N ALA A 342 18.20 26.37 45.77
CA ALA A 342 18.90 26.90 46.92
C ALA A 342 17.89 27.62 47.83
N LYS A 343 17.64 27.03 49.00
CA LYS A 343 16.90 27.63 50.11
C LYS A 343 17.67 28.86 50.59
N PRO A 344 17.07 30.07 50.67
CA PRO A 344 17.76 31.21 51.25
C PRO A 344 17.98 30.96 52.76
N PRO A 345 19.17 31.26 53.31
CA PRO A 345 19.39 31.12 54.74
C PRO A 345 18.64 32.24 55.47
N GLY A 346 17.73 31.83 56.36
CA GLY A 346 17.14 32.72 57.34
C GLY A 346 18.09 32.97 58.51
N GLY A 347 18.29 34.25 58.81
CA GLY A 347 18.46 34.74 60.19
C GLY A 347 19.87 35.09 60.66
N GLY A 348 20.12 36.38 60.85
CA GLY A 348 21.22 36.89 61.67
C GLY A 348 20.88 38.27 62.22
N LYS A 349 20.53 38.31 63.51
CA LYS A 349 20.31 39.53 64.31
C LYS A 349 21.59 40.38 64.36
N SER A 350 21.42 41.70 64.24
CA SER A 350 22.16 42.74 64.96
C SER A 350 21.28 43.99 64.98
#